data_AF-A0A838HI89-F1
#
_entry.id   AF-A0A838HI89-F1
#
_cell.length_a   1.000
_cell.length_b   1.000
_cell.length_c   1.000
_cell.angle_alpha   90.00
_cell.angle_beta   90.00
_cell.angle_gamma   90.00
#
_symmetry.space_group_name_H-M   'P 1'
#
loop_
_entity.id
_entity.type
_entity.pdbx_description
1 polymer ?
#
loop_
_entity_poly.entity_id
_entity_poly.type
_entity_poly.pdbx_seq_one_letter_code
_entity_poly.pdbx_strand_id
1 'polypeptide(L)'
;MNHLTEGTLQALLDGEVSGEEQASFESHLHACERCQIELNTLREASSQLSGALGMLDRPAPVEFALRQITRKRRWMALGATHLRRAAVLIVVATTALSATIPGSPLREWVVETWQGSTPAHSVQPEAAPRVAAAAPEVADAPESSPAGVSVLPSDRPMRVVFRRPAQGLRVIAHLHDGARVEVSADGPAAKAHFRTAPDRIEIEAADTGEVRIGIPRSTGRFTLEVDGQVLLAKQGQDLRVPERAVRSGGPVILLEVQP
;
A
#
# COMPACT_ATOMS: atom_id res chain seq x y z
N MET A 1 5.88 -21.09 46.16
CA MET A 1 5.38 -21.82 44.98
C MET A 1 5.47 -20.86 43.80
N ASN A 2 6.06 -21.28 42.68
CA ASN A 2 6.16 -20.42 41.50
C ASN A 2 4.81 -20.47 40.76
N HIS A 3 4.21 -19.30 40.52
CA HIS A 3 3.01 -19.16 39.69
C HIS A 3 3.38 -19.29 38.21
N LEU A 4 2.43 -19.70 37.39
CA LEU A 4 2.57 -19.62 35.94
C LEU A 4 2.69 -18.15 35.53
N THR A 5 3.50 -17.88 34.51
CA THR A 5 3.59 -16.54 33.93
C THR A 5 2.34 -16.25 33.10
N GLU A 6 1.96 -14.98 32.96
CA GLU A 6 0.83 -14.55 32.14
C GLU A 6 0.93 -15.10 30.70
N GLY A 7 2.12 -15.06 30.09
CA GLY A 7 2.35 -15.60 28.76
C GLY A 7 2.13 -17.12 28.66
N THR A 8 2.39 -17.88 29.74
CA THR A 8 2.08 -19.32 29.78
C THR A 8 0.57 -19.56 29.86
N LEU A 9 -0.15 -18.73 30.63
CA LEU A 9 -1.61 -18.80 30.71
C LEU A 9 -2.26 -18.43 29.38
N GLN A 10 -1.71 -17.46 28.65
CA GLN A 10 -2.14 -17.11 27.29
C GLN A 10 -1.88 -18.25 26.30
N ALA A 11 -0.66 -18.80 26.26
CA ALA A 11 -0.35 -19.94 25.39
C ALA A 11 -1.26 -21.15 25.67
N LEU A 12 -1.59 -21.41 26.95
CA LEU A 12 -2.55 -22.45 27.32
C LEU A 12 -3.97 -22.13 26.83
N LEU A 13 -4.39 -20.87 26.90
CA LEU A 13 -5.69 -20.41 26.41
C LEU A 13 -5.82 -20.53 24.88
N ASP A 14 -4.74 -20.25 24.16
CA ASP A 14 -4.67 -20.30 22.69
C ASP A 14 -4.43 -21.72 22.15
N GLY A 15 -4.18 -22.71 23.03
CA GLY A 15 -3.92 -24.10 22.66
C GLY A 15 -2.52 -24.31 22.05
N GLU A 16 -1.57 -23.42 22.36
CA GLU A 16 -0.20 -23.46 21.84
C GLU A 16 0.76 -24.30 22.70
N VAL A 17 0.25 -24.93 23.77
CA VAL A 17 1.04 -25.75 24.68
C VAL A 17 1.01 -27.22 24.24
N SER A 18 2.16 -27.90 24.34
CA SER A 18 2.25 -29.33 24.02
C SER A 18 1.52 -30.19 25.05
N GLY A 19 1.08 -31.40 24.67
CA GLY A 19 0.22 -32.23 25.54
C GLY A 19 0.82 -32.62 26.90
N GLU A 20 2.14 -32.79 26.99
CA GLU A 20 2.82 -33.10 28.27
C GLU A 20 2.87 -31.88 29.20
N GLU A 21 3.17 -30.71 28.65
CA GLU A 21 3.18 -29.45 29.38
C GLU A 21 1.76 -29.04 29.81
N GLN A 22 0.76 -29.29 28.95
CA GLN A 22 -0.64 -29.02 29.23
C GLN A 22 -1.11 -29.76 30.48
N ALA A 23 -0.80 -31.06 30.61
CA ALA A 23 -1.18 -31.84 31.79
C ALA A 23 -0.53 -31.31 33.08
N SER A 24 0.71 -30.85 33.00
CA SER A 24 1.42 -30.21 34.13
C SER A 24 0.76 -28.89 34.54
N PHE A 25 0.42 -28.04 33.57
CA PHE A 25 -0.26 -26.77 33.83
C PHE A 25 -1.68 -26.94 34.34
N GLU A 26 -2.44 -27.91 33.83
CA GLU A 26 -3.77 -28.25 34.34
C GLU A 26 -3.71 -28.73 35.80
N SER A 27 -2.74 -29.57 36.14
CA SER A 27 -2.49 -29.98 37.53
C SER A 27 -2.17 -28.78 38.43
N HIS A 28 -1.32 -27.85 37.97
CA HIS A 28 -1.03 -26.61 38.70
C HIS A 28 -2.29 -25.76 38.89
N LEU A 29 -3.09 -25.59 37.84
CA LEU A 29 -4.34 -24.82 37.89
C LEU A 29 -5.32 -25.44 38.89
N HIS A 30 -5.42 -26.76 38.98
CA HIS A 30 -6.24 -27.41 40.00
C HIS A 30 -5.78 -27.11 41.43
N ALA A 31 -4.48 -26.93 41.65
CA ALA A 31 -3.91 -26.68 42.97
C ALA A 31 -3.77 -25.19 43.33
N CYS A 32 -3.85 -24.26 42.38
CA CYS A 32 -3.55 -22.84 42.60
C CYS A 32 -4.72 -21.91 42.24
N GLU A 33 -5.47 -21.48 43.25
CA GLU A 33 -6.61 -20.55 43.10
C GLU A 33 -6.23 -19.23 42.41
N ARG A 34 -5.05 -18.67 42.69
CA ARG A 34 -4.57 -17.43 42.06
C ARG A 34 -4.45 -17.58 40.54
N CYS A 35 -3.83 -18.66 40.07
CA CYS A 35 -3.69 -18.90 38.63
C CYS A 35 -5.04 -19.21 37.97
N GLN A 36 -6.01 -19.79 38.69
CA GLN A 36 -7.38 -19.96 38.18
C GLN A 36 -8.06 -18.60 37.97
N ILE A 37 -7.95 -17.68 38.95
CA ILE A 37 -8.53 -16.33 38.85
C ILE A 37 -7.92 -15.58 37.66
N GLU A 38 -6.61 -15.65 37.51
CA GLU A 38 -5.88 -14.99 36.41
C GLU A 38 -6.28 -15.56 35.04
N LEU A 39 -6.37 -16.88 34.91
CA LEU A 39 -6.84 -17.54 33.68
C LEU A 39 -8.29 -17.17 33.35
N ASN A 40 -9.17 -17.08 34.35
CA ASN A 40 -10.57 -16.66 34.13
C ASN A 40 -10.65 -15.19 33.70
N THR A 41 -9.81 -14.32 34.26
CA THR A 41 -9.70 -12.91 33.85
C THR A 41 -9.28 -12.81 32.38
N LEU A 42 -8.29 -13.59 31.95
CA LEU A 42 -7.85 -13.65 30.54
C LEU A 42 -8.96 -14.17 29.62
N ARG A 43 -9.71 -15.20 30.04
CA ARG A 43 -10.87 -15.73 29.28
C ARG A 43 -11.97 -14.69 29.09
N GLU A 44 -12.29 -13.93 30.14
CA GLU A 44 -13.30 -12.88 30.06
C GLU A 44 -12.88 -11.78 29.09
N ALA A 45 -11.63 -11.30 29.19
CA ALA A 45 -11.09 -10.30 28.27
C ALA A 45 -11.10 -10.79 26.81
N SER A 46 -10.69 -12.04 26.57
CA SER A 46 -10.70 -12.66 25.23
C SER A 46 -12.13 -12.79 24.68
N SER A 47 -13.10 -13.18 25.51
CA SER A 47 -14.52 -13.24 25.14
C SER A 47 -15.08 -11.86 24.78
N GLN A 48 -14.76 -10.82 25.54
CA GLN A 48 -15.22 -9.46 25.27
C GLN A 48 -14.65 -8.93 23.94
N LEU A 49 -13.36 -9.15 23.70
CA LEU A 49 -12.70 -8.77 22.45
C LEU A 49 -13.31 -9.51 21.25
N SER A 50 -13.47 -10.83 21.35
CA SER A 50 -14.07 -11.66 20.29
C SER A 50 -15.51 -11.22 19.98
N GLY A 51 -16.29 -10.89 21.01
CA GLY A 51 -17.64 -10.34 20.85
C GLY A 51 -17.63 -8.99 20.11
N ALA A 52 -16.71 -8.10 20.45
CA ALA A 52 -16.56 -6.80 19.78
C ALA A 52 -16.13 -6.96 18.31
N LEU A 53 -15.19 -7.86 18.02
CA LEU A 53 -14.76 -8.17 16.64
C LEU A 53 -15.90 -8.80 15.82
N GLY A 54 -16.71 -9.67 16.43
CA GLY A 54 -17.89 -10.23 15.78
C GLY A 54 -18.92 -9.18 15.33
N MET A 55 -18.97 -8.01 15.98
CA MET A 55 -19.80 -6.89 15.53
C MET A 55 -19.25 -6.19 14.28
N LEU A 56 -17.94 -6.26 14.05
CA LEU A 56 -17.24 -5.70 12.89
C LEU A 56 -17.22 -6.66 11.71
N ASP A 57 -17.22 -7.97 11.95
CA ASP A 57 -17.32 -9.03 10.95
C ASP A 57 -18.74 -9.13 10.37
N ARG A 58 -19.17 -8.06 9.69
CA ARG A 58 -20.29 -8.16 8.77
C ARG A 58 -19.78 -8.81 7.49
N PRO A 59 -20.41 -9.90 7.02
CA PRO A 59 -20.03 -10.51 5.75
C PRO A 59 -20.09 -9.44 4.66
N ALA A 60 -18.96 -9.20 3.99
CA ALA A 60 -18.90 -8.26 2.89
C ALA A 60 -19.98 -8.66 1.87
N PRO A 61 -20.80 -7.72 1.38
CA PRO A 61 -21.93 -8.07 0.54
C PRO A 61 -21.42 -8.53 -0.84
N VAL A 62 -21.26 -9.85 -0.97
CA VAL A 62 -20.68 -10.55 -2.14
C VAL A 62 -21.40 -10.17 -3.43
N GLU A 63 -22.70 -9.88 -3.37
CA GLU A 63 -23.50 -9.45 -4.51
C GLU A 63 -23.00 -8.14 -5.14
N PHE A 64 -22.54 -7.18 -4.33
CA PHE A 64 -22.01 -5.92 -4.86
C PHE A 64 -20.67 -6.15 -5.57
N ALA A 65 -19.80 -6.99 -4.99
CA ALA A 65 -18.53 -7.35 -5.62
C ALA A 65 -18.74 -8.08 -6.96
N LEU A 66 -19.66 -9.05 -7.01
CA LEU A 66 -19.99 -9.78 -8.24
C LEU A 66 -20.61 -8.86 -9.32
N ARG A 67 -21.49 -7.91 -8.93
CA ARG A 67 -22.04 -6.92 -9.88
C ARG A 67 -20.97 -6.00 -10.46
N GLN A 68 -19.94 -5.63 -9.68
CA GLN A 68 -18.84 -4.82 -10.21
C GLN A 68 -17.93 -5.59 -11.17
N ILE A 69 -17.60 -6.85 -10.85
CA ILE A 69 -16.77 -7.71 -11.71
C ILE A 69 -17.47 -7.97 -13.06
N THR A 70 -18.76 -8.29 -13.05
CA THR A 70 -19.53 -8.58 -14.27
C THR A 70 -19.70 -7.34 -15.17
N ARG A 71 -19.85 -6.15 -14.57
CA ARG A 71 -19.94 -4.88 -15.34
C ARG A 71 -18.64 -4.56 -16.07
N LYS A 72 -17.47 -4.71 -15.43
CA LYS A 72 -16.16 -4.54 -16.09
C LYS A 72 -15.97 -5.52 -17.25
N ARG A 73 -16.38 -6.78 -17.08
CA ARG A 73 -16.23 -7.82 -18.10
C ARG A 73 -17.10 -7.56 -19.34
N ARG A 74 -18.32 -7.05 -19.17
CA ARG A 74 -19.19 -6.63 -20.29
C ARG A 74 -18.61 -5.50 -21.11
N TRP A 75 -18.00 -4.49 -20.47
CA TRP A 75 -17.36 -3.36 -21.17
C TRP A 75 -16.14 -3.80 -21.98
N MET A 76 -15.31 -4.70 -21.44
CA MET A 76 -14.17 -5.26 -22.19
C MET A 76 -14.60 -6.16 -23.35
N ALA A 77 -15.68 -6.94 -23.20
CA ALA A 77 -16.19 -7.79 -24.25
C ALA A 77 -16.73 -7.01 -25.47
N LEU A 78 -17.30 -5.82 -25.25
CA LEU A 78 -17.82 -4.96 -26.32
C LEU A 78 -16.71 -4.21 -27.09
N GLY A 79 -15.56 -3.91 -26.46
CA GLY A 79 -14.43 -3.25 -27.12
C GLY A 79 -13.43 -4.20 -27.80
N ALA A 80 -13.32 -5.45 -27.34
CA ALA A 80 -12.29 -6.39 -27.79
C ALA A 80 -12.49 -6.92 -29.23
N THR A 81 -13.71 -6.90 -29.77
CA THR A 81 -14.02 -7.45 -31.10
C THR A 81 -13.47 -6.59 -32.24
N HIS A 82 -13.46 -5.26 -32.09
CA HIS A 82 -12.92 -4.35 -33.10
C HIS A 82 -11.39 -4.21 -33.02
N LEU A 83 -10.82 -4.23 -31.81
CA LEU A 83 -9.37 -4.16 -31.60
C LEU A 83 -8.61 -5.39 -32.12
N ARG A 84 -9.20 -6.59 -32.03
CA ARG A 84 -8.58 -7.81 -32.60
C ARG A 84 -8.44 -7.76 -34.12
N ARG A 85 -9.37 -7.10 -34.84
CA ARG A 85 -9.29 -6.93 -36.30
C ARG A 85 -8.26 -5.88 -36.71
N ALA A 86 -8.09 -4.82 -35.93
CA ALA A 86 -7.06 -3.80 -36.17
C ALA A 86 -5.63 -4.32 -35.92
N ALA A 87 -5.42 -5.11 -34.85
CA ALA A 87 -4.11 -5.67 -34.53
C ALA A 87 -3.57 -6.62 -35.63
N VAL A 88 -4.44 -7.44 -36.24
CA VAL A 88 -4.04 -8.32 -37.34
C VAL A 88 -3.64 -7.52 -38.59
N LEU A 89 -4.33 -6.42 -38.91
CA LEU A 89 -3.97 -5.57 -40.05
C LEU A 89 -2.65 -4.81 -39.83
N ILE A 90 -2.36 -4.37 -38.60
CA ILE A 90 -1.09 -3.70 -38.27
C ILE A 90 0.10 -4.67 -38.34
N VAL A 91 -0.06 -5.92 -37.92
CA VAL A 91 1.00 -6.94 -38.00
C VAL A 91 1.27 -7.36 -39.46
N VAL A 92 0.24 -7.45 -40.30
CA VAL A 92 0.40 -7.73 -41.74
C VAL A 92 1.00 -6.53 -42.49
N ALA A 93 0.69 -5.29 -42.09
CA ALA A 93 1.27 -4.10 -42.72
C ALA A 93 2.74 -3.85 -42.32
N THR A 94 3.15 -4.22 -41.10
CA THR A 94 4.54 -4.00 -40.62
C THR A 94 5.55 -5.04 -41.15
N THR A 95 5.10 -6.22 -41.56
CA THR A 95 5.97 -7.24 -42.16
C THR A 95 6.38 -6.93 -43.60
N ALA A 96 5.62 -6.09 -44.32
CA ALA A 96 5.95 -5.71 -45.71
C ALA A 96 6.96 -4.55 -45.84
N LEU A 97 7.25 -3.80 -44.76
CA LEU A 97 8.09 -2.58 -44.81
C LEU A 97 9.44 -2.71 -44.09
N SER A 98 9.75 -3.84 -43.45
CA SER A 98 10.94 -3.99 -42.59
C SER A 98 12.19 -4.53 -43.31
N ALA A 99 12.15 -4.74 -44.63
CA ALA A 99 13.26 -5.30 -45.38
C ALA A 99 14.30 -4.29 -45.91
N THR A 100 14.10 -2.97 -45.78
CA THR A 100 14.99 -2.00 -46.48
C THR A 100 15.46 -0.77 -45.70
N ILE A 101 15.17 -0.61 -44.39
CA ILE A 101 15.61 0.56 -43.61
C ILE A 101 16.66 0.18 -42.55
N PRO A 102 17.96 0.29 -42.86
CA PRO A 102 19.02 0.23 -41.84
C PRO A 102 19.00 1.52 -40.98
N GLY A 103 19.04 1.36 -39.64
CA GLY A 103 19.14 2.48 -38.69
C GLY A 103 17.83 2.96 -38.05
N SER A 104 16.79 2.12 -37.98
CA SER A 104 15.51 2.48 -37.35
C SER A 104 15.54 2.41 -35.80
N PRO A 105 15.13 3.47 -35.07
CA PRO A 105 15.13 3.52 -33.60
C PRO A 105 14.13 2.54 -32.95
N LEU A 106 13.24 1.93 -33.73
CA LEU A 106 12.35 0.87 -33.21
C LEU A 106 13.10 -0.41 -32.84
N ARG A 107 14.27 -0.68 -33.45
CA ARG A 107 15.08 -1.87 -33.09
C ARG A 107 15.70 -1.75 -31.71
N GLU A 108 16.15 -0.56 -31.31
CA GLU A 108 16.71 -0.34 -29.97
C GLU A 108 15.62 -0.52 -28.90
N TRP A 109 14.44 0.05 -29.13
CA TRP A 109 13.32 -0.07 -28.20
C TRP A 109 12.83 -1.52 -28.00
N VAL A 110 12.74 -2.31 -29.08
CA VAL A 110 12.34 -3.74 -28.99
C VAL A 110 13.39 -4.59 -28.28
N VAL A 111 14.67 -4.28 -28.49
CA VAL A 111 15.77 -4.98 -27.82
C VAL A 111 15.80 -4.62 -26.32
N GLU A 112 15.56 -3.37 -25.93
CA GLU A 112 15.45 -2.95 -24.52
C GLU A 112 14.27 -3.59 -23.80
N THR A 113 13.09 -3.63 -24.42
CA THR A 113 11.88 -4.18 -23.77
C THR A 113 11.91 -5.69 -23.60
N TRP A 114 12.59 -6.43 -24.49
CA TRP A 114 12.76 -7.88 -24.32
C TRP A 114 13.90 -8.27 -23.38
N GLN A 115 14.92 -7.42 -23.21
CA GLN A 115 15.98 -7.66 -22.22
C GLN A 115 15.51 -7.38 -20.78
N GLY A 116 14.48 -6.56 -20.58
CA GLY A 116 13.89 -6.31 -19.25
C GLY A 116 12.94 -7.41 -18.74
N SER A 117 12.64 -8.44 -19.54
CA SER A 117 11.60 -9.43 -19.23
C SER A 117 12.09 -10.88 -19.15
N THR A 118 13.38 -11.12 -18.90
CA THR A 118 13.86 -12.45 -18.48
C THR A 118 13.70 -12.60 -16.98
N PRO A 119 12.77 -13.45 -16.48
CA PRO A 119 12.89 -13.99 -15.13
C PRO A 119 14.03 -15.03 -15.15
N ALA A 120 15.27 -14.57 -15.13
CA ALA A 120 16.42 -15.41 -14.86
C ALA A 120 16.61 -15.49 -13.35
N HIS A 121 15.70 -16.23 -12.69
CA HIS A 121 16.02 -16.83 -11.40
C HIS A 121 16.88 -18.07 -11.70
N SER A 122 18.13 -17.84 -12.10
CA SER A 122 19.16 -18.86 -12.09
C SER A 122 19.56 -19.08 -10.64
N VAL A 123 19.03 -20.16 -10.05
CA VAL A 123 19.55 -20.74 -8.82
C VAL A 123 20.96 -21.23 -9.12
N GLN A 124 21.95 -20.39 -8.84
CA GLN A 124 23.35 -20.76 -8.78
C GLN A 124 23.57 -21.41 -7.40
N PRO A 125 24.06 -22.66 -7.29
CA PRO A 125 24.51 -23.19 -6.01
C PRO A 125 25.84 -22.49 -5.69
N GLU A 126 25.78 -21.42 -4.90
CA GLU A 126 26.96 -20.71 -4.44
C GLU A 126 27.66 -21.52 -3.35
N ALA A 127 28.86 -21.98 -3.68
CA ALA A 127 29.77 -22.62 -2.75
C ALA A 127 30.09 -21.66 -1.59
N ALA A 128 30.01 -22.18 -0.37
CA ALA A 128 30.25 -21.46 0.87
C ALA A 128 31.55 -20.65 0.86
N PRO A 129 31.52 -19.32 1.08
CA PRO A 129 32.70 -18.56 1.44
C PRO A 129 33.02 -18.77 2.92
N ARG A 130 34.28 -19.08 3.21
CA ARG A 130 34.85 -19.02 4.56
C ARG A 130 34.67 -17.61 5.13
N VAL A 131 34.00 -17.54 6.28
CA VAL A 131 33.95 -16.35 7.11
C VAL A 131 35.34 -16.12 7.72
N ALA A 132 36.09 -15.20 7.14
CA ALA A 132 37.16 -14.50 7.86
C ALA A 132 36.50 -13.37 8.65
N ALA A 133 36.68 -13.40 9.97
CA ALA A 133 36.17 -12.40 10.89
C ALA A 133 36.80 -11.03 10.60
N ALA A 134 36.03 -10.13 10.02
CA ALA A 134 36.27 -8.69 10.04
C ALA A 134 35.15 -8.06 10.86
N ALA A 135 35.56 -7.31 11.89
CA ALA A 135 34.68 -6.61 12.82
C ALA A 135 33.78 -5.60 12.07
N PRO A 136 32.49 -5.46 12.44
CA PRO A 136 31.65 -4.45 11.82
C PRO A 136 32.05 -3.06 12.34
N GLU A 137 32.55 -2.25 11.42
CA GLU A 137 32.70 -0.81 11.54
C GLU A 137 31.29 -0.19 11.65
N VAL A 138 31.02 0.45 12.79
CA VAL A 138 29.75 1.09 13.12
C VAL A 138 29.72 2.45 12.41
N ALA A 139 29.10 2.48 11.24
CA ALA A 139 28.58 3.70 10.64
C ALA A 139 27.46 3.32 9.66
N ASP A 140 26.21 3.51 10.06
CA ASP A 140 25.29 4.30 9.24
C ASP A 140 24.03 4.68 10.03
N ALA A 141 23.64 5.93 9.86
CA ALA A 141 22.43 6.51 10.43
C ALA A 141 21.19 5.72 9.97
N PRO A 142 20.10 5.67 10.76
CA PRO A 142 18.90 4.96 10.33
C PRO A 142 18.36 5.59 9.05
N GLU A 143 18.51 4.88 7.93
CA GLU A 143 17.73 5.14 6.72
C GLU A 143 16.26 5.12 7.12
N SER A 144 15.63 6.29 7.11
CA SER A 144 14.25 6.44 7.56
C SER A 144 13.36 5.64 6.61
N SER A 145 12.78 4.54 7.10
CA SER A 145 11.88 3.70 6.32
C SER A 145 10.70 4.54 5.83
N PRO A 146 10.19 4.28 4.60
CA PRO A 146 9.07 5.03 4.07
C PRO A 146 7.83 4.86 4.96
N ALA A 147 7.17 5.97 5.28
CA ALA A 147 5.93 5.97 6.04
C ALA A 147 4.75 6.21 5.08
N GLY A 148 3.65 5.48 5.25
CA GLY A 148 2.51 5.65 4.35
C GLY A 148 1.19 5.14 4.89
N VAL A 149 0.11 5.62 4.29
CA VAL A 149 -1.27 5.24 4.58
C VAL A 149 -2.05 5.01 3.30
N SER A 150 -3.03 4.11 3.35
CA SER A 150 -3.90 3.79 2.23
C SER A 150 -5.35 3.74 2.66
N VAL A 151 -6.23 4.48 2.00
CA VAL A 151 -7.66 4.60 2.34
C VAL A 151 -8.52 4.26 1.13
N LEU A 152 -9.58 3.48 1.33
CA LEU A 152 -10.58 3.21 0.30
C LEU A 152 -11.58 4.38 0.25
N PRO A 153 -11.69 5.12 -0.88
CA PRO A 153 -12.66 6.21 -1.01
C PRO A 153 -14.10 5.68 -1.00
N SER A 154 -15.01 6.42 -0.38
CA SER A 154 -16.45 6.21 -0.49
C SER A 154 -17.05 7.06 -1.63
N ASP A 155 -18.38 7.15 -1.71
CA ASP A 155 -19.09 8.03 -2.65
C ASP A 155 -18.95 9.52 -2.29
N ARG A 156 -18.33 9.86 -1.15
CA ARG A 156 -18.08 11.23 -0.72
C ARG A 156 -16.77 11.79 -1.31
N PRO A 157 -16.61 13.12 -1.34
CA PRO A 157 -15.35 13.72 -1.80
C PRO A 157 -14.17 13.35 -0.91
N MET A 158 -13.13 12.76 -1.50
CA MET A 158 -11.88 12.44 -0.80
C MET A 158 -11.07 13.72 -0.55
N ARG A 159 -10.50 13.86 0.65
CA ARG A 159 -9.64 15.00 1.02
C ARG A 159 -8.30 14.52 1.56
N VAL A 160 -7.21 15.10 1.06
CA VAL A 160 -5.88 14.98 1.66
C VAL A 160 -5.49 16.35 2.18
N VAL A 161 -5.19 16.47 3.47
CA VAL A 161 -4.96 17.74 4.15
C VAL A 161 -3.59 17.73 4.80
N PHE A 162 -2.70 18.61 4.36
CA PHE A 162 -1.44 18.90 5.03
C PHE A 162 -1.65 20.04 6.03
N ARG A 163 -1.22 19.82 7.28
CA ARG A 163 -1.24 20.82 8.35
C ARG A 163 0.20 21.14 8.76
N ARG A 164 0.58 22.41 8.66
CA ARG A 164 1.91 22.92 9.01
C ARG A 164 3.05 22.15 8.32
N PRO A 165 3.00 21.88 7.00
CA PRO A 165 4.14 21.31 6.30
C PRO A 165 5.35 22.26 6.32
N ALA A 166 6.55 21.70 6.28
CA ALA A 166 7.78 22.46 6.12
C ALA A 166 7.85 23.10 4.72
N GLN A 167 8.54 24.23 4.65
CA GLN A 167 8.85 24.89 3.38
C GLN A 167 9.77 23.99 2.54
N GLY A 168 9.52 23.92 1.24
CA GLY A 168 10.30 23.06 0.33
C GLY A 168 9.87 21.59 0.33
N LEU A 169 8.76 21.24 1.01
CA LEU A 169 8.12 19.94 0.81
C LEU A 169 7.63 19.81 -0.64
N ARG A 170 8.00 18.69 -1.28
CA ARG A 170 7.55 18.34 -2.63
C ARG A 170 6.41 17.32 -2.55
N VAL A 171 5.24 17.69 -3.05
CA VAL A 171 4.10 16.79 -3.15
C VAL A 171 3.94 16.34 -4.60
N ILE A 172 3.91 15.03 -4.82
CA ILE A 172 3.80 14.41 -6.15
C ILE A 172 2.48 13.67 -6.23
N ALA A 173 1.50 14.24 -6.91
CA ALA A 173 0.20 13.61 -7.13
C ALA A 173 0.16 12.93 -8.51
N HIS A 174 -0.30 11.67 -8.56
CA HIS A 174 -0.48 10.92 -9.80
C HIS A 174 -1.80 10.14 -9.82
N LEU A 175 -2.35 9.92 -11.02
CA LEU A 175 -3.52 9.07 -11.20
C LEU A 175 -3.13 7.61 -11.45
N HIS A 176 -3.80 6.66 -10.82
CA HIS A 176 -3.58 5.22 -11.03
C HIS A 176 -4.91 4.44 -11.12
N ASP A 177 -4.83 3.17 -11.53
CA ASP A 177 -6.00 2.29 -11.74
C ASP A 177 -6.37 1.43 -10.53
N GLY A 178 -5.67 1.64 -9.40
CA GLY A 178 -5.97 0.99 -8.13
C GLY A 178 -7.30 1.46 -7.53
N ALA A 179 -7.72 0.83 -6.42
CA ALA A 179 -8.97 1.17 -5.75
C ALA A 179 -8.81 2.15 -4.59
N ARG A 180 -7.60 2.31 -4.05
CA ARG A 180 -7.32 3.04 -2.81
C ARG A 180 -6.53 4.30 -3.10
N VAL A 181 -6.77 5.35 -2.32
CA VAL A 181 -5.90 6.51 -2.29
C VAL A 181 -4.72 6.19 -1.38
N GLU A 182 -3.53 6.36 -1.90
CA GLU A 182 -2.28 6.04 -1.24
C GLU A 182 -1.50 7.32 -1.01
N VAL A 183 -0.97 7.49 0.20
CA VAL A 183 -0.05 8.57 0.55
C VAL A 183 1.18 7.94 1.15
N SER A 184 2.35 8.19 0.57
CA SER A 184 3.64 7.76 1.11
C SER A 184 4.58 8.96 1.22
N ALA A 185 5.38 8.99 2.28
CA ALA A 185 6.39 9.99 2.53
C ALA A 185 7.76 9.34 2.63
N ASP A 186 8.72 9.92 1.91
CA ASP A 186 10.09 9.43 1.81
C ASP A 186 11.06 10.47 2.42
N GLY A 187 12.21 10.00 2.92
CA GLY A 187 13.24 10.87 3.50
C GLY A 187 12.78 11.54 4.80
N PRO A 188 13.13 12.82 5.06
CA PRO A 188 12.74 13.50 6.30
C PRO A 188 11.22 13.63 6.47
N ALA A 189 10.47 13.71 5.36
CA ALA A 189 9.00 13.72 5.36
C ALA A 189 8.39 12.43 5.93
N ALA A 190 9.13 11.30 5.98
CA ALA A 190 8.66 10.05 6.59
C ALA A 190 8.36 10.17 8.09
N LYS A 191 8.85 11.23 8.76
CA LYS A 191 8.54 11.54 10.16
C LYS A 191 7.16 12.18 10.36
N ALA A 192 6.42 12.47 9.29
CA ALA A 192 5.10 13.07 9.36
C ALA A 192 4.12 12.20 10.16
N HIS A 193 3.18 12.84 10.85
CA HIS A 193 2.10 12.14 11.54
C HIS A 193 0.89 12.01 10.62
N PHE A 194 0.50 10.77 10.34
CA PHE A 194 -0.67 10.46 9.52
C PHE A 194 -1.88 10.18 10.39
N ARG A 195 -3.00 10.82 10.09
CA ARG A 195 -4.32 10.50 10.65
C ARG A 195 -5.29 10.19 9.52
N THR A 196 -6.03 9.10 9.67
CA THR A 196 -7.01 8.68 8.67
C THR A 196 -8.41 8.75 9.25
N ALA A 197 -9.36 9.13 8.40
CA ALA A 197 -10.80 9.09 8.67
C ALA A 197 -11.51 8.71 7.35
N PRO A 198 -12.80 8.36 7.40
CA PRO A 198 -13.56 8.13 6.18
C PRO A 198 -13.44 9.33 5.23
N ASP A 199 -12.96 9.07 4.01
CA ASP A 199 -12.76 10.05 2.93
C ASP A 199 -11.78 11.19 3.26
N ARG A 200 -10.90 11.00 4.26
CA ARG A 200 -9.96 12.02 4.70
C ARG A 200 -8.64 11.44 5.18
N ILE A 201 -7.53 11.99 4.68
CA ILE A 201 -6.18 11.76 5.21
C ILE A 201 -5.65 13.12 5.67
N GLU A 202 -5.24 13.21 6.93
CA GLU A 202 -4.53 14.36 7.46
C GLU A 202 -3.07 14.01 7.69
N ILE A 203 -2.18 14.93 7.29
CA ILE A 203 -0.73 14.79 7.39
C ILE A 203 -0.26 16.00 8.17
N GLU A 204 0.29 15.78 9.35
CA GLU A 204 0.73 16.83 10.25
C GLU A 204 2.25 16.85 10.39
N ALA A 205 2.82 18.05 10.38
CA ALA A 205 4.26 18.28 10.58
C ALA A 205 5.14 17.49 9.59
N ALA A 206 4.74 17.44 8.32
CA ALA A 206 5.59 16.88 7.27
C ALA A 206 6.81 17.78 7.06
N ASP A 207 8.01 17.24 7.28
CA ASP A 207 9.27 17.93 7.05
C ASP A 207 9.59 18.07 5.55
N THR A 208 10.76 18.61 5.22
CA THR A 208 11.32 18.63 3.87
C THR A 208 11.43 17.21 3.29
N GLY A 209 11.34 17.08 1.97
CA GLY A 209 11.40 15.78 1.29
C GLY A 209 10.30 15.61 0.26
N GLU A 210 9.84 14.38 0.09
CA GLU A 210 8.88 14.01 -0.94
C GLU A 210 7.69 13.25 -0.35
N VAL A 211 6.48 13.69 -0.71
CA VAL A 211 5.24 12.97 -0.41
C VAL A 211 4.54 12.62 -1.72
N ARG A 212 4.35 11.33 -1.97
CA ARG A 212 3.67 10.80 -3.14
C ARG A 212 2.22 10.52 -2.80
N ILE A 213 1.31 10.94 -3.68
CA ILE A 213 -0.12 10.74 -3.56
C ILE A 213 -0.62 10.00 -4.80
N GLY A 214 -1.01 8.74 -4.61
CA GLY A 214 -1.72 7.94 -5.60
C GLY A 214 -3.22 8.19 -5.50
N ILE A 215 -3.81 8.72 -6.57
CA ILE A 215 -5.26 8.99 -6.66
C ILE A 215 -5.90 8.03 -7.67
N PRO A 216 -6.86 7.18 -7.26
CA PRO A 216 -7.59 6.34 -8.20
C PRO A 216 -8.30 7.15 -9.28
N ARG A 217 -8.20 6.70 -10.54
CA ARG A 217 -8.98 7.27 -11.65
C ARG A 217 -10.49 7.18 -11.38
N SER A 218 -10.92 6.15 -10.66
CA SER A 218 -12.31 5.92 -10.25
C SER A 218 -12.83 6.91 -9.20
N THR A 219 -11.96 7.61 -8.47
CA THR A 219 -12.36 8.58 -7.44
C THR A 219 -13.07 9.76 -8.09
N GLY A 220 -14.38 9.92 -7.83
CA GLY A 220 -15.18 10.96 -8.49
C GLY A 220 -14.73 12.39 -8.16
N ARG A 221 -14.50 12.66 -6.87
CA ARG A 221 -14.03 13.96 -6.37
C ARG A 221 -12.87 13.79 -5.41
N PHE A 222 -11.80 14.56 -5.61
CA PHE A 222 -10.63 14.59 -4.73
C PHE A 222 -10.15 16.02 -4.54
N THR A 223 -9.75 16.39 -3.33
CA THR A 223 -9.04 17.65 -3.06
C THR A 223 -7.78 17.42 -2.24
N LEU A 224 -6.72 18.12 -2.61
CA LEU A 224 -5.50 18.27 -1.83
C LEU A 224 -5.47 19.68 -1.26
N GLU A 225 -5.37 19.76 0.05
CA GLU A 225 -5.35 21.01 0.81
C GLU A 225 -4.04 21.14 1.58
N VAL A 226 -3.46 22.33 1.58
CA VAL A 226 -2.30 22.69 2.39
C VAL A 226 -2.67 23.92 3.20
N ASP A 227 -2.67 23.80 4.53
CA ASP A 227 -3.06 24.86 5.46
C ASP A 227 -4.39 25.56 5.09
N GLY A 228 -5.36 24.75 4.65
CA GLY A 228 -6.70 25.21 4.27
C GLY A 228 -6.82 25.77 2.84
N GLN A 229 -5.72 25.86 2.09
CA GLN A 229 -5.74 26.24 0.68
C GLN A 229 -5.75 25.01 -0.22
N VAL A 230 -6.67 24.97 -1.19
CA VAL A 230 -6.74 23.89 -2.17
C VAL A 230 -5.62 24.06 -3.19
N LEU A 231 -4.71 23.10 -3.30
CA LEU A 231 -3.62 23.09 -4.29
C LEU A 231 -3.92 22.19 -5.49
N LEU A 232 -4.74 21.16 -5.30
CA LEU A 232 -5.17 20.27 -6.37
C LEU A 232 -6.63 19.88 -6.15
N ALA A 233 -7.42 19.96 -7.22
CA ALA A 233 -8.80 19.47 -7.22
C ALA A 233 -9.01 18.54 -8.43
N LYS A 234 -9.63 17.39 -8.19
CA LYS A 234 -10.04 16.44 -9.23
C LYS A 234 -11.56 16.37 -9.30
N GLN A 235 -12.10 16.40 -10.52
CA GLN A 235 -13.49 16.07 -10.81
C GLN A 235 -13.53 15.12 -12.00
N GLY A 236 -14.01 13.88 -11.81
CA GLY A 236 -13.95 12.87 -12.87
C GLY A 236 -12.50 12.59 -13.26
N GLN A 237 -12.13 12.77 -14.52
CA GLN A 237 -10.74 12.64 -14.99
C GLN A 237 -9.97 13.97 -15.00
N ASP A 238 -10.65 15.09 -14.73
CA ASP A 238 -10.05 16.41 -14.85
C ASP A 238 -9.33 16.80 -13.57
N LEU A 239 -8.04 17.13 -13.70
CA LEU A 239 -7.22 17.70 -12.64
C LEU A 239 -7.10 19.21 -12.85
N ARG A 240 -7.58 19.97 -11.86
CA ARG A 240 -7.47 21.43 -11.77
C ARG A 240 -6.42 21.78 -10.73
N VAL A 241 -5.47 22.59 -11.16
CA VAL A 241 -4.39 23.11 -10.34
C VAL A 241 -4.60 24.63 -10.33
N PRO A 242 -4.95 25.24 -9.19
CA PRO A 242 -5.06 26.70 -9.11
C PRO A 242 -3.72 27.36 -9.47
N GLU A 243 -3.74 28.57 -10.01
CA GLU A 243 -2.57 29.26 -10.62
C GLU A 243 -1.29 29.30 -9.77
N ARG A 244 -1.39 29.11 -8.46
CA ARG A 244 -0.24 29.11 -7.53
C ARG A 244 0.59 27.83 -7.52
N ALA A 245 0.18 26.79 -8.24
CA ALA A 245 0.86 25.51 -8.24
C ALA A 245 1.58 25.24 -9.57
N VAL A 246 2.88 24.95 -9.48
CA VAL A 246 3.78 24.77 -10.62
C VAL A 246 3.51 23.42 -11.28
N ARG A 247 2.87 23.41 -12.46
CA ARG A 247 2.74 22.18 -13.25
C ARG A 247 4.08 21.84 -13.91
N SER A 248 4.73 20.77 -13.45
CA SER A 248 5.74 20.07 -14.24
C SER A 248 5.01 19.12 -15.21
N GLY A 249 5.20 19.28 -16.52
CA GLY A 249 4.38 18.64 -17.54
C GLY A 249 4.31 17.10 -17.45
N GLY A 250 3.09 16.54 -17.40
CA GLY A 250 2.82 15.10 -17.39
C GLY A 250 1.54 14.71 -16.62
N PRO A 251 1.27 13.41 -16.42
CA PRO A 251 0.21 12.92 -15.52
C PRO A 251 0.57 13.06 -14.03
N VAL A 252 1.76 13.59 -13.76
CA VAL A 252 2.34 13.82 -12.44
C VAL A 252 2.28 15.31 -12.16
N ILE A 253 1.71 15.69 -11.03
CA ILE A 253 1.65 17.08 -10.60
C ILE A 253 2.61 17.24 -9.42
N LEU A 254 3.68 17.99 -9.67
CA LEU A 254 4.61 18.43 -8.63
C LEU A 254 4.05 19.70 -7.98
N LEU A 255 4.00 19.74 -6.66
CA LEU A 255 3.59 20.92 -5.90
C LEU A 255 4.69 21.21 -4.90
N GLU A 256 5.27 22.40 -4.99
CA GLU A 256 6.15 22.92 -3.95
C GLU A 256 5.31 23.74 -2.99
N VAL A 257 5.39 23.41 -1.71
CA VAL A 257 4.73 24.20 -0.67
C VAL A 257 5.54 25.49 -0.49
N GLN A 258 4.97 26.58 -1.02
CA GLN A 258 5.48 27.94 -0.87
C GLN A 258 5.07 28.55 0.48
N PRO A 259 5.82 29.56 0.98
CA PRO A 259 5.52 30.26 2.22
C PRO A 259 4.19 31.02 2.21
#